data_AF-A0A7X7WF27-F1
#
_entry.id   AF-A0A7X7WF27-F1
#
_cell.length_a   1.000
_cell.length_b   1.000
_cell.length_c   1.000
_cell.angle_alpha   90.00
_cell.angle_beta   90.00
_cell.angle_gamma   90.00
#
_symmetry.space_group_name_H-M   'P 1'
#
loop_
_entity.id
_entity.type
_entity.pdbx_description
1 polymer ?
#
loop_
_entity_poly.entity_id
_entity_poly.type
_entity_poly.pdbx_seq_one_letter_code
_entity_poly.pdbx_strand_id
1 'polypeptide(L)'
;MDHHNILWIVFIFTAVSLFLLDLKLSASKAHIITPKESLLLCSFWISIASLYGFLVGYFLNTEKMFEYFTAYVIEYSLSVDNMFVFL
;
A
#
# COMPACT_ATOMS: atom_id res chain seq x y z
N MET A 1 13.25 -22.50 -10.67
CA MET A 1 12.36 -22.12 -9.55
C MET A 1 10.98 -21.92 -10.12
N ASP A 2 9.98 -22.56 -9.54
CA ASP A 2 8.60 -22.49 -10.01
C ASP A 2 8.10 -21.03 -10.02
N HIS A 3 7.30 -20.67 -11.03
CA HIS A 3 6.79 -19.29 -11.17
C HIS A 3 6.07 -18.82 -9.90
N HIS A 4 5.41 -19.74 -9.19
CA HIS A 4 4.77 -19.49 -7.89
C HIS A 4 5.75 -18.99 -6.82
N ASN A 5 6.96 -19.56 -6.76
CA ASN A 5 7.94 -19.23 -5.73
C ASN A 5 8.57 -17.85 -5.98
N ILE A 6 8.76 -17.49 -7.24
CA ILE A 6 9.27 -16.16 -7.62
C ILE A 6 8.27 -15.06 -7.22
N LEU A 7 6.97 -15.31 -7.44
CA LEU A 7 5.91 -14.37 -7.06
C LEU A 7 5.82 -14.17 -5.54
N TRP A 8 5.93 -15.25 -4.76
CA TRP A 8 5.97 -15.17 -3.30
C TRP A 8 7.19 -14.38 -2.80
N ILE A 9 8.36 -14.58 -3.42
CA ILE A 9 9.57 -13.84 -3.07
C ILE A 9 9.40 -12.35 -3.38
N VAL A 10 8.85 -12.00 -4.55
CA VAL A 10 8.58 -10.60 -4.93
C VAL A 10 7.55 -9.96 -4.00
N PHE A 11 6.48 -10.68 -3.65
CA PHE A 11 5.46 -10.22 -2.70
C PHE A 11 6.07 -9.95 -1.33
N ILE A 12 6.76 -10.93 -0.74
CA ILE A 12 7.37 -10.80 0.59
C ILE A 12 8.41 -9.67 0.59
N PHE A 13 9.27 -9.62 -0.43
CA PHE A 13 10.29 -8.58 -0.52
C PHE A 13 9.65 -7.18 -0.59
N THR A 14 8.62 -7.01 -1.41
CA THR A 14 7.93 -5.73 -1.54
C THR A 14 7.18 -5.36 -0.26
N ALA A 15 6.46 -6.30 0.35
CA ALA A 15 5.74 -6.09 1.59
C ALA A 15 6.67 -5.70 2.75
N VAL A 16 7.79 -6.43 2.91
CA VAL A 16 8.79 -6.13 3.96
C VAL A 16 9.47 -4.79 3.70
N SER A 17 9.81 -4.49 2.45
CA SER A 17 10.44 -3.20 2.10
C SER A 17 9.50 -2.03 2.41
N LEU A 18 8.21 -2.15 2.06
CA LEU A 18 7.19 -1.14 2.38
C LEU A 18 6.96 -1.00 3.88
N PHE A 19 6.91 -2.11 4.61
CA PHE A 19 6.76 -2.09 6.07
C PHE A 19 7.94 -1.41 6.78
N LEU A 20 9.17 -1.67 6.31
CA LEU A 20 10.37 -1.00 6.83
C LEU A 20 10.39 0.50 6.50
N LEU A 21 9.93 0.89 5.30
CA LEU A 21 9.78 2.29 4.92
C LEU A 21 8.72 2.99 5.80
N ASP A 22 7.59 2.33 6.05
CA ASP A 22 6.52 2.84 6.91
C ASP A 22 7.02 3.11 8.34
N LEU A 23 7.69 2.13 8.95
CA LEU A 23 8.31 2.28 10.27
C LEU A 23 9.33 3.43 10.33
N LYS A 24 10.14 3.58 9.27
CA LYS A 24 11.16 4.64 9.20
C LYS A 24 10.54 6.03 9.02
N LEU A 25 9.45 6.15 8.27
CA LEU A 25 8.70 7.40 8.09
C LEU A 25 7.95 7.77 9.38
N SER A 26 7.29 6.80 10.00
CA SER A 26 6.46 6.99 11.20
C SER A 26 7.28 7.29 12.46
N ALA A 27 8.51 6.75 12.56
CA ALA A 27 9.43 7.03 13.68
C ALA A 27 9.90 8.50 13.77
N SER A 28 9.68 9.32 12.73
CA SER A 28 10.39 10.60 12.63
C SER A 28 9.77 11.73 13.46
N LYS A 29 8.44 11.93 13.53
CA LYS A 29 7.91 13.18 14.12
C LYS A 29 6.51 13.09 14.75
N ALA A 30 6.47 13.18 16.08
CA ALA A 30 5.29 13.58 16.85
C ALA A 30 5.05 15.10 16.73
N HIS A 31 4.69 15.57 15.53
CA HIS A 31 4.25 16.95 15.31
C HIS A 31 2.84 16.97 14.75
N ILE A 32 2.09 18.03 15.02
CA ILE A 32 0.71 18.19 14.55
C ILE A 32 0.77 18.24 13.02
N ILE A 33 0.35 17.16 12.37
CA ILE A 33 0.39 17.05 10.91
C ILE A 33 -0.58 18.10 10.35
N THR A 34 -0.03 19.05 9.61
CA THR A 34 -0.84 20.09 8.97
C THR A 34 -1.66 19.42 7.85
N PRO A 35 -2.91 19.84 7.55
CA PRO A 35 -3.73 19.20 6.50
C PRO A 35 -3.07 19.12 5.11
N LYS A 36 -2.09 19.99 4.81
CA LYS A 36 -1.29 19.91 3.58
C LYS A 36 -0.33 18.72 3.56
N GLU A 37 0.23 18.38 4.72
CA GLU A 37 1.24 17.33 4.88
C GLU A 37 0.56 15.95 4.94
N SER A 38 -0.63 15.84 5.56
CA SER A 38 -1.42 14.60 5.55
C SER A 38 -1.91 14.22 4.16
N LEU A 39 -2.34 15.20 3.35
CA LEU A 39 -2.69 14.96 1.94
C LEU A 39 -1.51 14.44 1.12
N LEU A 40 -0.32 14.99 1.35
CA LEU A 40 0.89 14.59 0.63
C LEU A 40 1.31 13.17 1.01
N LEU A 41 1.25 12.83 2.31
CA LEU A 41 1.48 11.48 2.80
C LEU A 41 0.46 10.48 2.25
N CYS A 42 -0.84 10.78 2.31
CA CYS A 42 -1.87 9.93 1.73
C CYS A 42 -1.65 9.72 0.22
N SER A 43 -1.38 10.79 -0.53
CA SER A 43 -1.14 10.71 -1.97
C SER A 43 0.12 9.87 -2.30
N PHE A 44 1.18 10.00 -1.51
CA PHE A 44 2.39 9.20 -1.64
C PHE A 44 2.10 7.70 -1.45
N TRP A 45 1.38 7.33 -0.39
CA TRP A 45 1.01 5.93 -0.11
C TRP A 45 0.06 5.34 -1.15
N ILE A 46 -0.95 6.10 -1.59
CA ILE A 46 -1.86 5.67 -2.67
C ILE A 46 -1.11 5.47 -3.99
N SER A 47 -0.10 6.29 -4.27
CA SER A 47 0.73 6.17 -5.48
C SER A 47 1.56 4.89 -5.46
N ILE A 48 2.14 4.55 -4.30
CA ILE A 48 2.88 3.30 -4.11
C ILE A 48 1.98 2.08 -4.28
N ALA A 49 0.81 2.07 -3.62
CA ALA A 49 -0.17 0.98 -3.74
C ALA A 49 -0.62 0.79 -5.20
N SER A 50 -0.90 1.91 -5.90
CA SER A 50 -1.26 1.86 -7.31
C SER A 50 -0.14 1.30 -8.18
N LEU A 51 1.11 1.73 -7.97
CA LEU A 51 2.28 1.23 -8.69
C LEU A 51 2.47 -0.28 -8.49
N TYR A 52 2.25 -0.77 -7.27
CA TYR A 52 2.29 -2.20 -6.98
C TYR A 52 1.17 -2.96 -7.70
N GLY A 53 -0.06 -2.45 -7.71
CA GLY A 53 -1.17 -3.03 -8.47
C GLY A 53 -0.87 -3.15 -9.97
N PHE A 54 -0.26 -2.12 -10.57
CA PHE A 54 0.19 -2.18 -11.96
C PHE A 54 1.29 -3.22 -12.20
N LEU A 55 2.25 -3.36 -11.28
CA LEU A 55 3.28 -4.41 -11.36
C LEU A 55 2.64 -5.81 -11.28
N VAL A 56 1.67 -6.03 -10.39
CA VAL A 56 0.92 -7.29 -10.31
C VAL A 56 0.23 -7.60 -11.64
N GLY A 57 -0.40 -6.61 -12.28
CA GLY A 57 -1.02 -6.78 -13.59
C GLY A 57 -0.03 -7.15 -14.70
N TYR A 58 1.15 -6.54 -14.69
CA TYR A 58 2.20 -6.82 -15.66
C TYR A 58 2.78 -8.25 -15.53
N PHE A 59 2.91 -8.77 -14.30
CA PHE A 59 3.52 -10.08 -14.06
C PHE A 59 2.52 -11.26 -13.97
N LEU A 60 1.28 -11.04 -13.51
CA LEU A 60 0.30 -12.12 -13.23
C LEU A 60 -0.95 -12.10 -14.13
N ASN A 61 -1.15 -11.09 -14.97
CA ASN A 61 -2.34 -10.76 -15.79
C ASN A 61 -3.32 -9.75 -15.16
N THR A 62 -4.13 -9.15 -16.04
CA THR A 62 -5.14 -8.12 -15.73
C THR A 62 -6.18 -8.57 -14.70
N GLU A 63 -6.54 -9.85 -14.66
CA GLU A 63 -7.51 -10.38 -13.69
C GLU A 63 -7.02 -10.23 -12.24
N LYS A 64 -5.74 -10.57 -11.99
CA LYS A 64 -5.11 -10.42 -10.67
C LYS A 64 -4.89 -8.96 -10.27
N MET A 65 -4.70 -8.08 -11.25
CA MET A 65 -4.70 -6.64 -11.01
C MET A 65 -6.06 -6.15 -10.49
N PHE A 66 -7.17 -6.58 -11.11
CA PHE A 66 -8.51 -6.21 -10.65
C PHE A 66 -8.83 -6.78 -9.27
N GLU A 67 -8.46 -8.03 -8.99
CA GLU A 67 -8.58 -8.62 -7.66
C GLU A 67 -7.80 -7.79 -6.61
N TYR A 68 -6.56 -7.39 -6.92
CA TYR A 68 -5.74 -6.57 -6.03
C TYR A 68 -6.36 -5.20 -5.77
N PHE A 69 -6.75 -4.45 -6.80
CA PHE A 69 -7.34 -3.12 -6.63
C PHE A 69 -8.69 -3.19 -5.91
N THR A 70 -9.49 -4.22 -6.17
CA THR A 70 -10.76 -4.43 -5.48
C THR A 70 -10.52 -4.66 -3.99
N ALA A 71 -9.61 -5.57 -3.63
CA ALA A 71 -9.24 -5.81 -2.25
C ALA A 71 -8.66 -4.55 -1.58
N TYR A 72 -7.76 -3.85 -2.26
CA TYR A 72 -7.16 -2.60 -1.80
C TYR A 72 -8.21 -1.53 -1.47
N VAL A 73 -9.17 -1.28 -2.36
CA VAL A 73 -10.23 -0.28 -2.13
C VAL A 73 -11.13 -0.68 -0.97
N ILE A 74 -11.48 -1.96 -0.85
CA ILE A 74 -12.30 -2.47 0.26
C ILE A 74 -11.58 -2.25 1.61
N GLU A 75 -10.31 -2.65 1.71
CA GLU A 75 -9.51 -2.49 2.93
C GLU A 75 -9.25 -1.02 3.26
N TYR A 76 -8.99 -0.19 2.24
CA TYR A 76 -8.83 1.25 2.41
C TYR A 76 -10.11 1.90 2.92
N SER A 77 -11.27 1.52 2.39
CA SER A 77 -12.57 2.02 2.84
C SER A 77 -12.85 1.64 4.30
N LEU A 78 -12.55 0.41 4.70
CA LEU A 78 -12.67 -0.04 6.10
C LEU A 78 -11.73 0.73 7.03
N SER A 79 -10.53 1.05 6.57
CA SER A 79 -9.56 1.83 7.33
C SER A 79 -10.01 3.29 7.51
N VAL A 80 -10.59 3.89 6.47
CA VAL A 80 -11.16 5.25 6.52
C VAL A 80 -12.39 5.31 7.42
N ASP A 81 -13.24 4.29 7.40
CA ASP A 81 -14.40 4.18 8.30
C ASP A 81 -13.97 4.21 9.77
N ASN A 82 -12.90 3.48 10.12
CA ASN A 82 -12.32 3.50 11.46
C ASN A 82 -11.72 4.86 11.85
N MET A 83 -11.20 5.64 10.89
CA MET A 83 -10.62 6.96 11.16
C MET A 83 -11.66 7.97 11.66
N PHE A 84 -12.93 7.85 11.24
CA PHE A 84 -14.02 8.71 11.73
C PHE A 84 -14.32 8.53 13.22
N VAL A 85 -13.99 7.37 13.80
CA VAL A 85 -14.17 7.12 15.24
C VAL A 85 -13.06 7.79 16.07
N PHE A 86 -11.88 7.98 15.48
CA PHE A 86 -10.71 8.55 16.16
C PHE A 86 -10.54 10.07 15.96
N LEU A 87 -11.27 10.67 15.00
CA LEU A 87 -11.33 12.10 14.72
C LEU A 87 -12.39 12.80 15.58
#